data_AF-A0A2H9I0Y3-F1
#
_entry.id   AF-A0A2H9I0Y3-F1
#
_cell.length_a   1.000
_cell.length_b   1.000
_cell.length_c   1.000
_cell.angle_alpha   90.00
_cell.angle_beta   90.00
_cell.angle_gamma   90.00
#
_symmetry.space_group_name_H-M   'P 1'
#
loop_
_entity.id
_entity.type
_entity.pdbx_description
1 polymer ?
#
loop_
_entity_poly.entity_id
_entity_poly.type
_entity_poly.pdbx_seq_one_letter_code
_entity_poly.pdbx_strand_id
1 'polypeptide(L)'
;MEALAEILSLCAEKRRVRYEDIKLKEDVKAEALLLLERERLLLPSETSKSLAWEDRVLIPEAGREYEMPNVIVYLIKRAEESGEWNPNYAVERCLKEAGEKEAEKVLDLFNMVKEMGERGVLPQIS
;
A
#
# COMPACT_ATOMS: atom_id res chain seq x y z
N MET A 1 6.18 14.85 10.36
CA MET A 1 5.15 13.82 10.61
C MET A 1 3.82 14.20 9.99
N GLU A 2 3.30 15.43 10.18
CA GLU A 2 2.02 15.87 9.59
C GLU A 2 1.93 15.72 8.06
N ALA A 3 2.98 16.13 7.33
CA ALA A 3 3.01 16.04 5.87
C ALA A 3 2.82 14.61 5.32
N LEU A 4 3.29 13.59 6.03
CA LEU A 4 3.13 12.19 5.59
C LEU A 4 1.70 11.70 5.80
N ALA A 5 1.09 12.07 6.94
CA ALA A 5 -0.30 11.76 7.21
C ALA A 5 -1.24 12.45 6.20
N GLU A 6 -0.96 13.70 5.85
CA GLU A 6 -1.70 14.44 4.82
C GLU A 6 -1.65 13.75 3.45
N ILE A 7 -0.46 13.32 2.99
CA ILE A 7 -0.34 12.57 1.73
C ILE A 7 -1.07 11.23 1.81
N LEU A 8 -0.90 10.48 2.89
CA LEU A 8 -1.51 9.17 3.05
C LEU A 8 -3.04 9.27 3.02
N SER A 9 -3.61 10.24 3.72
CA SER A 9 -5.05 10.51 3.73
C SER A 9 -5.54 10.90 2.32
N LEU A 10 -4.88 11.86 1.67
CA LEU A 10 -5.19 12.27 0.29
C LEU A 10 -5.17 11.07 -0.69
N CYS A 11 -4.15 10.22 -0.59
CA CYS A 11 -4.00 9.05 -1.44
C CYS A 11 -5.04 7.97 -1.14
N ALA A 12 -5.40 7.76 0.12
CA ALA A 12 -6.44 6.80 0.52
C ALA A 12 -7.84 7.24 0.08
N GLU A 13 -8.10 8.56 0.08
CA GLU A 13 -9.34 9.13 -0.44
C GLU A 13 -9.45 8.99 -1.96
N LYS A 14 -8.42 9.44 -2.69
CA LYS A 14 -8.45 9.49 -4.17
C LYS A 14 -8.11 8.16 -4.83
N ARG A 15 -7.43 7.25 -4.13
CA ARG A 15 -6.80 5.99 -4.61
C ARG A 15 -5.75 6.15 -5.71
N ARG A 16 -5.88 7.14 -6.59
CA ARG A 16 -4.89 7.58 -7.56
C ARG A 16 -4.67 9.08 -7.41
N VAL A 17 -3.41 9.47 -7.40
CA VAL A 17 -3.01 10.87 -7.25
C VAL A 17 -1.96 11.21 -8.29
N ARG A 18 -2.06 12.41 -8.85
CA ARG A 18 -0.98 12.96 -9.67
C ARG A 18 -0.01 13.75 -8.80
N TYR A 19 1.22 13.89 -9.26
CA TYR A 19 2.24 14.68 -8.57
C TYR A 19 1.76 16.10 -8.20
N GLU A 20 0.93 16.72 -9.06
CA GLU A 20 0.38 18.06 -8.86
C GLU A 20 -0.73 18.13 -7.80
N ASP A 21 -1.37 17.00 -7.49
CA ASP A 21 -2.43 16.94 -6.48
C ASP A 21 -1.85 17.13 -5.07
N ILE A 22 -0.57 16.83 -4.87
CA ILE A 22 0.11 16.90 -3.59
C ILE A 22 0.60 18.34 -3.35
N LYS A 23 0.07 19.01 -2.32
CA LYS A 23 0.32 20.42 -2.03
C LYS A 23 1.41 20.64 -0.98
N LEU A 24 2.51 19.90 -1.11
CA LEU A 24 3.71 20.06 -0.29
C LEU A 24 4.81 20.82 -1.03
N LYS A 25 5.79 21.34 -0.27
CA LYS A 25 7.04 21.85 -0.85
C LYS A 25 7.74 20.75 -1.66
N GLU A 26 8.37 21.12 -2.76
CA GLU A 26 8.90 20.16 -3.75
C GLU A 26 9.93 19.17 -3.16
N ASP A 27 10.83 19.64 -2.30
CA ASP A 27 11.80 18.80 -1.57
C ASP A 27 11.10 17.79 -0.66
N VAL A 28 10.19 18.26 0.18
CA VAL A 28 9.41 17.41 1.11
C VAL A 28 8.53 16.42 0.35
N LYS A 29 7.94 16.84 -0.76
CA LYS A 29 7.07 16.02 -1.62
C LYS A 29 7.86 14.87 -2.24
N ALA A 30 9.02 15.16 -2.83
CA ALA A 30 9.86 14.16 -3.46
C ALA A 30 10.34 13.12 -2.44
N GLU A 31 10.83 13.56 -1.28
CA GLU A 31 11.26 12.65 -0.21
C GLU A 31 10.11 11.78 0.31
N ALA A 32 8.93 12.36 0.52
CA ALA A 32 7.77 11.62 0.98
C ALA A 32 7.32 10.57 -0.05
N LEU A 33 7.28 10.91 -1.34
CA LEU A 33 6.93 9.95 -2.41
C LEU A 33 7.92 8.79 -2.50
N LEU A 34 9.22 9.07 -2.41
CA LEU A 34 10.26 8.03 -2.40
C LEU A 34 10.13 7.12 -1.18
N LEU A 35 9.82 7.67 0.00
CA LEU A 35 9.56 6.88 1.19
C LEU A 35 8.32 5.99 1.02
N LEU A 36 7.21 6.54 0.53
CA LEU A 36 5.96 5.81 0.33
C LEU A 36 6.12 4.67 -0.69
N GLU A 37 6.91 4.86 -1.75
CA GLU A 37 7.20 3.77 -2.69
C GLU A 37 8.12 2.71 -2.10
N ARG A 38 9.17 3.12 -1.37
CA ARG A 38 10.08 2.17 -0.71
C ARG A 38 9.32 1.23 0.23
N GLU A 39 8.34 1.75 0.96
CA GLU A 39 7.49 0.98 1.87
C GLU A 39 6.28 0.33 1.16
N ARG A 40 6.19 0.41 -0.18
CA ARG A 40 5.11 -0.13 -1.03
C ARG A 40 3.71 0.37 -0.64
N LEU A 41 3.62 1.57 -0.06
CA LEU A 41 2.37 2.22 0.30
C LEU A 41 1.75 2.95 -0.90
N LEU A 42 2.57 3.37 -1.85
CA LEU A 42 2.18 4.06 -3.07
C LEU A 42 3.04 3.54 -4.22
N LEU A 43 2.45 3.24 -5.37
CA LEU A 43 3.15 2.67 -6.52
C LEU A 43 3.01 3.60 -7.74
N PRO A 44 3.99 3.65 -8.65
CA PRO A 44 3.80 4.30 -9.95
C PRO A 44 2.68 3.62 -10.73
N SER A 45 1.76 4.40 -11.30
CA SER A 45 0.73 3.90 -12.22
C SER A 45 1.33 3.46 -13.56
N GLU A 46 2.40 4.14 -13.99
CA GLU A 46 3.12 3.83 -15.22
C GLU A 46 3.92 2.53 -15.05
N THR A 47 3.71 1.59 -15.96
CA THR A 47 4.50 0.36 -16.03
C THR A 47 5.51 0.50 -17.16
N SER A 48 6.80 0.51 -16.82
CA SER A 48 7.86 0.73 -17.81
C SER A 48 8.07 -0.49 -18.72
N LYS A 49 7.79 -1.70 -18.20
CA LYS A 49 8.06 -2.99 -18.89
C LYS A 49 7.12 -4.13 -18.51
N SER A 50 6.60 -4.19 -17.28
CA SER A 50 5.70 -5.25 -16.80
C SER A 50 4.78 -4.76 -15.67
N LEU A 51 3.73 -5.53 -15.35
CA LEU A 51 2.84 -5.25 -14.21
C LEU A 51 3.46 -5.58 -12.84
N ALA A 52 4.63 -6.24 -12.81
CA ALA A 52 5.33 -6.64 -11.59
C ALA A 52 5.79 -5.39 -10.82
N TRP A 53 5.67 -5.43 -9.49
CA TRP A 53 5.99 -4.27 -8.63
C TRP A 53 7.47 -3.91 -8.63
N GLU A 54 8.35 -4.86 -8.94
CA GLU A 54 9.80 -4.68 -8.97
C GLU A 54 10.27 -3.86 -10.19
N ASP A 55 9.49 -3.84 -11.26
CA ASP A 55 9.82 -3.13 -12.51
C ASP A 55 9.29 -1.69 -12.55
N ARG A 56 8.61 -1.26 -11.48
CA ARG A 56 8.03 0.08 -11.37
C ARG A 56 9.01 0.99 -10.63
N VAL A 57 9.56 1.98 -11.34
CA VAL A 57 10.47 2.98 -10.76
C VAL A 57 9.68 4.26 -10.52
N LEU A 58 9.64 4.74 -9.27
CA LEU A 58 9.03 6.03 -8.96
C LEU A 58 9.97 7.17 -9.35
N ILE A 59 9.44 8.08 -10.15
CA ILE A 59 10.07 9.36 -10.48
C ILE A 59 9.15 10.45 -9.92
N PRO A 60 9.59 11.28 -8.96
CA PRO A 60 8.79 12.36 -8.38
C PRO A 60 8.82 13.56 -9.34
N GLU A 61 7.95 13.54 -10.34
CA GLU A 61 7.94 14.52 -11.43
C GLU A 61 6.51 14.89 -11.82
N ALA A 62 6.33 16.12 -12.31
CA ALA A 62 5.08 16.57 -12.88
C ALA A 62 4.59 15.66 -14.04
N GLY A 63 3.29 15.46 -14.13
CA GLY A 63 2.62 14.59 -15.09
C GLY A 63 2.54 13.13 -14.68
N ARG A 64 3.25 12.72 -13.63
CA ARG A 64 3.25 11.34 -13.13
C ARG A 64 2.03 11.07 -12.26
N GLU A 65 1.52 9.85 -12.36
CA GLU A 65 0.43 9.33 -11.53
C GLU A 65 0.93 8.17 -10.66
N TYR A 66 0.38 8.13 -9.44
CA TYR A 66 0.65 7.11 -8.45
C TYR A 66 -0.66 6.50 -7.96
N GLU A 67 -0.65 5.19 -7.68
CA GLU A 67 -1.78 4.45 -7.15
C GLU A 67 -1.48 3.88 -5.77
N MET A 68 -2.46 3.97 -4.88
CA MET A 68 -2.43 3.33 -3.57
C MET A 68 -3.10 1.96 -3.66
N PRO A 69 -2.41 0.85 -3.34
CA PRO A 69 -3.02 -0.47 -3.33
C PRO A 69 -4.22 -0.56 -2.38
N ASN A 70 -5.26 -1.33 -2.73
CA ASN A 70 -6.49 -1.41 -1.92
C ASN A 70 -6.23 -1.80 -0.45
N VAL A 71 -5.27 -2.69 -0.20
CA VAL A 71 -4.91 -3.09 1.17
C VAL A 71 -4.38 -1.90 1.97
N ILE A 72 -3.62 -1.00 1.33
CA ILE A 72 -3.12 0.21 1.97
C ILE A 72 -4.27 1.20 2.20
N VAL A 73 -5.20 1.35 1.24
CA VAL A 73 -6.40 2.17 1.42
C VAL A 73 -7.19 1.74 2.67
N TYR A 74 -7.45 0.44 2.84
CA TYR A 74 -8.17 -0.05 4.01
C TYR A 74 -7.38 0.10 5.31
N LEU A 75 -6.06 -0.01 5.25
CA LEU A 75 -5.18 0.20 6.39
C LEU A 75 -5.22 1.66 6.88
N ILE A 76 -5.10 2.62 5.96
CA ILE A 76 -5.16 4.05 6.30
C ILE A 76 -6.54 4.42 6.84
N LYS A 77 -7.63 4.01 6.17
CA LYS A 77 -8.99 4.29 6.65
C LYS A 77 -9.24 3.73 8.04
N ARG A 78 -8.74 2.51 8.32
CA ARG A 78 -8.85 1.94 9.67
C ARG A 78 -8.10 2.78 10.69
N ALA A 79 -6.89 3.23 10.37
CA ALA A 79 -6.10 4.08 11.25
C ALA A 79 -6.77 5.44 11.49
N GLU A 80 -7.39 6.04 10.47
CA GLU A 80 -8.15 7.30 10.60
C GLU A 80 -9.39 7.14 11.48
N GLU A 81 -10.15 6.05 11.30
CA GLU A 81 -11.40 5.80 12.04
C GLU A 81 -11.18 5.38 13.50
N SER A 82 -10.13 4.60 13.76
CA SER A 82 -9.94 3.93 15.05
C SER A 82 -8.63 4.25 15.77
N GLY A 83 -7.69 4.93 15.11
CA GLY A 83 -6.32 5.11 15.62
C GLY A 83 -5.46 3.85 15.54
N GLU A 84 -5.99 2.74 15.01
CA GLU A 84 -5.30 1.45 14.97
C GLU A 84 -4.68 1.17 13.60
N TRP A 85 -3.38 0.86 13.60
CA TRP A 85 -2.72 0.28 12.44
C TRP A 85 -2.94 -1.24 12.42
N ASN A 86 -3.99 -1.71 11.73
CA ASN A 86 -4.40 -3.12 11.73
C ASN A 86 -4.31 -3.75 10.32
N PRO A 87 -3.19 -4.44 10.00
CA PRO A 87 -3.00 -5.11 8.72
C PRO A 87 -3.99 -6.26 8.47
N ASN A 88 -4.36 -7.00 9.52
CA ASN A 88 -5.28 -8.12 9.39
C ASN A 88 -6.66 -7.67 8.91
N TYR A 89 -7.15 -6.56 9.48
CA TYR A 89 -8.37 -5.91 9.01
C TYR A 89 -8.26 -5.53 7.52
N ALA A 90 -7.16 -4.89 7.13
CA ALA A 90 -6.99 -4.45 5.75
C ALA A 90 -6.99 -5.61 4.74
N VAL A 91 -6.27 -6.69 5.04
CA VAL A 91 -6.22 -7.90 4.20
C VAL A 91 -7.59 -8.57 4.13
N GLU A 92 -8.25 -8.74 5.27
CA GLU A 92 -9.59 -9.34 5.33
C GLU A 92 -10.60 -8.56 4.47
N ARG A 93 -10.55 -7.22 4.52
CA ARG A 93 -11.43 -6.36 3.72
C ARG A 93 -11.15 -6.50 2.23
N CYS A 94 -9.89 -6.61 1.81
CA CYS A 94 -9.54 -6.91 0.42
C CYS A 94 -10.07 -8.27 -0.04
N LEU A 95 -9.91 -9.32 0.78
CA LEU A 95 -10.42 -10.65 0.45
C LEU A 95 -11.95 -10.64 0.30
N LYS A 96 -12.64 -9.99 1.24
CA LYS A 96 -14.11 -9.81 1.17
C LYS A 96 -14.55 -8.99 -0.05
N GLU A 97 -13.83 -7.92 -0.40
CA GLU A 97 -14.09 -7.12 -1.60
C GLU A 97 -13.89 -7.94 -2.89
N ALA A 98 -12.91 -8.85 -2.92
CA ALA A 98 -12.66 -9.76 -4.03
C ALA A 98 -13.69 -10.91 -4.14
N GLY A 99 -14.63 -11.03 -3.19
CA GLY A 99 -15.64 -12.08 -3.17
C GLY A 99 -15.15 -13.42 -2.60
N GLU A 100 -14.05 -13.43 -1.86
CA GLU A 100 -13.56 -14.63 -1.18
C GLU A 100 -14.54 -15.03 -0.07
N LYS A 101 -15.09 -16.25 -0.18
CA LYS A 101 -16.09 -16.79 0.75
C LYS A 101 -15.47 -17.22 2.06
N GLU A 102 -14.20 -17.58 2.06
CA GLU A 102 -13.45 -18.04 3.22
C GLU A 102 -12.36 -17.04 3.64
N ALA A 103 -12.65 -15.74 3.55
CA ALA A 103 -11.68 -14.66 3.78
C ALA A 103 -10.91 -14.81 5.11
N GLU A 104 -11.58 -15.24 6.17
CA GLU A 104 -10.97 -15.49 7.49
C GLU A 104 -9.93 -16.63 7.43
N LYS A 105 -10.26 -17.75 6.77
CA LYS A 105 -9.33 -18.88 6.64
C LYS A 105 -8.13 -18.55 5.77
N VAL A 106 -8.34 -17.77 4.70
CA VAL A 106 -7.26 -17.30 3.84
C VAL A 106 -6.34 -16.34 4.60
N LEU A 107 -6.90 -15.48 5.45
CA LEU A 107 -6.12 -14.62 6.34
C LEU A 107 -5.33 -15.43 7.38
N ASP A 108 -5.91 -16.47 7.97
CA ASP A 108 -5.21 -17.36 8.91
C ASP A 108 -4.02 -18.04 8.23
N LEU A 109 -4.21 -18.54 6.99
CA LEU A 109 -3.12 -19.12 6.20
C LEU A 109 -2.03 -18.08 5.90
N PHE A 110 -2.40 -16.87 5.51
CA PHE A 110 -1.45 -15.78 5.29
C PHE A 110 -0.62 -15.49 6.54
N ASN A 111 -1.26 -15.40 7.71
CA ASN A 111 -0.58 -15.16 8.97
C ASN A 111 0.37 -16.31 9.34
N MET A 112 -0.05 -17.55 9.10
CA MET A 112 0.81 -18.72 9.30
C MET A 112 2.06 -18.67 8.43
N VAL A 113 1.92 -18.37 7.14
CA VAL A 113 3.05 -18.25 6.20
C VAL A 113 3.98 -17.11 6.60
N LYS A 114 3.42 -15.98 7.03
CA LYS A 114 4.20 -14.85 7.55
C LYS A 114 5.03 -15.24 8.77
N GLU A 115 4.42 -15.87 9.77
CA GLU A 115 5.10 -16.33 10.98
C GLU A 115 6.21 -17.36 10.66
N MET A 116 5.97 -18.25 9.69
CA MET A 116 6.96 -19.22 9.23
C MET A 116 8.16 -18.53 8.58
N GLY A 117 7.91 -17.52 7.73
CA GLY A 117 8.95 -16.70 7.10
C GLY A 117 9.80 -15.95 8.12
N GLU A 118 9.18 -15.37 9.16
CA GLU A 118 9.88 -14.69 10.26
C GLU A 118 10.77 -15.65 11.07
N ARG A 119 10.41 -16.93 11.13
CA ARG A 119 11.21 -18.00 11.78
C ARG A 119 12.24 -18.65 10.86
N GLY A 120 12.30 -18.26 9.58
CA GLY A 120 13.21 -18.83 8.59
C GLY A 120 12.87 -20.26 8.14
N VAL A 121 11.62 -20.70 8.34
CA VAL A 121 11.14 -22.03 7.92
C VAL A 121 10.28 -21.85 6.67
N LEU A 122 10.77 -22.27 5.50
CA LEU A 122 9.95 -22.26 4.28
C LEU A 122 9.01 -23.48 4.26
N PRO A 123 7.74 -23.31 3.88
CA PRO A 123 6.82 -24.45 3.76
C PRO A 123 7.32 -25.41 2.67
N GLN A 124 7.46 -26.69 3.01
CA GLN A 124 7.58 -27.74 1.99
C GLN A 124 6.20 -27.95 1.39
N ILE A 125 5.95 -27.30 0.25
CA ILE A 125 4.76 -27.58 -0.55
C ILE A 125 5.06 -28.88 -1.30
N SER A 126 4.38 -29.96 -0.89
CA SER A 126 4.43 -31.29 -1.53
C SER A 126 3.37 -31.39 -2.62
#